data_AF-A0A6M0AIA5-F1
#
_entry.id   AF-A0A6M0AIA5-F1
#
_cell.length_a   1.000
_cell.length_b   1.000
_cell.length_c   1.000
_cell.angle_alpha   90.00
_cell.angle_beta   90.00
_cell.angle_gamma   90.00
#
_symmetry.space_group_name_H-M   'P 1'
#
loop_
_entity.id
_entity.type
_entity.pdbx_description
1 polymer ?
#
loop_
_entity_poly.entity_id
_entity_poly.type
_entity_poly.pdbx_seq_one_letter_code
_entity_poly.pdbx_strand_id
1 'polypeptide(L)'
;MTTVLQQSNTSVWSQFCNWVTSTNNRLYVGWFGVLMIPTLLAATTCFIIAFIAAPPVDIDGIREPVAGSLMYGNNIISGAVVPSSNAIGLHF
;
A
#
# COMPACT_ATOMS: atom_id res chain seq x y z
N MET A 1 11.38 -49.01 -22.57
CA MET A 1 11.51 -47.55 -22.75
C MET A 1 11.17 -46.89 -21.42
N THR A 2 12.15 -46.87 -20.51
CA THR A 2 12.01 -46.35 -19.14
C THR A 2 12.14 -44.84 -19.17
N THR A 3 11.05 -44.13 -18.90
CA THR A 3 11.02 -42.68 -18.74
C THR A 3 11.74 -42.32 -17.44
N VAL A 4 13.02 -42.00 -17.53
CA VAL A 4 13.77 -41.39 -16.42
C VAL A 4 13.10 -40.05 -16.14
N LEU A 5 12.46 -39.93 -14.98
CA LEU A 5 11.96 -38.66 -14.46
C LEU A 5 13.18 -37.75 -14.27
N GLN A 6 13.43 -36.90 -15.25
CA GLN A 6 14.45 -35.86 -15.18
C GLN A 6 13.94 -34.81 -14.20
N GLN A 7 14.19 -35.06 -12.92
CA GLN A 7 13.92 -34.13 -11.83
C GLN A 7 14.87 -32.93 -12.06
N SER A 8 14.38 -31.93 -12.78
CA SER A 8 15.11 -30.72 -13.06
C SER A 8 15.40 -30.05 -11.71
N ASN A 9 16.67 -30.04 -11.30
CA ASN A 9 17.22 -29.20 -10.24
C ASN A 9 17.01 -27.72 -10.63
N THR A 10 15.76 -27.25 -10.56
CA THR A 10 15.44 -25.85 -10.80
C THR A 10 15.93 -25.06 -9.60
N SER A 11 16.73 -24.03 -9.84
CA SER A 11 17.22 -23.15 -8.79
C SER A 11 16.04 -22.51 -8.06
N VAL A 12 16.20 -22.22 -6.76
CA VAL A 12 15.17 -21.53 -5.94
C VAL A 12 14.73 -20.23 -6.62
N TRP A 13 15.68 -19.51 -7.23
CA TRP A 13 15.39 -18.31 -8.01
C TRP A 13 14.49 -18.58 -9.23
N SER A 14 14.75 -19.66 -9.98
CA SER A 14 13.91 -20.03 -11.11
C SER A 14 12.49 -20.42 -10.67
N GLN A 15 12.35 -21.12 -9.54
CA GLN A 15 11.04 -21.44 -8.97
C GLN A 15 10.29 -20.17 -8.55
N PHE A 16 10.97 -19.21 -7.92
CA PHE A 16 10.40 -17.91 -7.56
C PHE A 16 9.92 -17.14 -8.80
N CYS A 17 10.76 -17.00 -9.83
CA CYS A 17 10.37 -16.32 -11.08
C CYS A 17 9.14 -16.98 -11.71
N ASN A 18 9.14 -18.32 -11.82
CA ASN A 18 8.02 -19.07 -12.39
C ASN A 18 6.73 -18.87 -11.59
N TRP A 19 6.83 -18.76 -10.25
CA TRP A 19 5.69 -18.50 -9.39
C TRP A 19 5.16 -17.06 -9.52
N VAL A 20 6.05 -16.07 -9.52
CA VAL A 20 5.68 -14.65 -9.68
C VAL A 20 4.94 -14.43 -11.00
N THR A 21 5.41 -15.04 -12.09
CA THR A 21 4.80 -14.90 -13.43
C THR A 21 3.77 -16.00 -13.75
N SER A 22 3.36 -16.81 -12.78
CA SER A 22 2.39 -17.89 -13.00
C SER A 22 1.00 -17.35 -13.33
N THR A 23 0.43 -17.79 -14.44
CA THR A 23 -0.96 -17.50 -14.84
C THR A 23 -1.99 -18.32 -14.07
N ASN A 24 -1.54 -19.30 -13.27
CA ASN A 24 -2.41 -20.15 -12.45
C ASN A 24 -2.71 -19.56 -11.06
N ASN A 25 -2.08 -18.44 -10.69
CA ASN A 25 -2.40 -17.74 -9.45
C ASN A 25 -3.80 -17.13 -9.53
N ARG A 26 -4.61 -17.26 -8.45
CA ARG A 26 -5.97 -16.70 -8.38
C ARG A 26 -6.02 -15.20 -8.62
N LEU A 27 -4.99 -14.50 -8.12
CA LEU A 27 -4.68 -13.11 -8.44
C LEU A 27 -3.26 -13.11 -9.00
N TYR A 28 -3.12 -12.64 -10.24
CA TYR A 28 -1.82 -12.57 -10.89
C TYR A 28 -0.90 -11.58 -10.15
N VAL A 29 0.36 -11.96 -9.94
CA VAL A 29 1.37 -11.13 -9.28
C VAL A 29 2.17 -10.36 -10.32
N GLY A 30 3.02 -11.05 -11.08
CA GLY A 30 3.97 -10.42 -12.00
C GLY A 30 5.00 -9.52 -11.29
N TRP A 31 5.99 -9.04 -12.04
CA TRP A 31 7.04 -8.19 -11.47
C TRP A 31 6.52 -6.84 -10.96
N PHE A 32 5.47 -6.29 -11.57
CA PHE A 32 4.79 -5.11 -11.05
C PHE A 32 4.07 -5.38 -9.72
N GLY A 33 3.47 -6.56 -9.56
CA GLY A 33 2.80 -6.97 -8.32
C GLY A 33 3.72 -6.99 -7.11
N VAL A 34 5.00 -7.30 -7.30
CA VAL A 34 6.01 -7.29 -6.22
C VAL A 34 6.15 -5.90 -5.58
N LEU A 35 6.00 -4.82 -6.34
CA LEU A 35 6.01 -3.45 -5.81
C LEU A 35 4.61 -2.96 -5.45
N MET A 36 3.61 -3.30 -6.27
CA MET A 36 2.24 -2.84 -6.11
C MET A 36 1.61 -3.36 -4.82
N ILE A 37 1.78 -4.65 -4.49
CA ILE A 37 1.17 -5.25 -3.30
C ILE A 37 1.63 -4.54 -2.02
N PRO A 38 2.94 -4.43 -1.71
CA PRO A 38 3.36 -3.77 -0.47
C PRO A 38 3.00 -2.29 -0.44
N THR A 39 3.11 -1.56 -1.56
CA THR A 39 2.80 -0.12 -1.58
C THR A 39 1.31 0.18 -1.41
N LEU A 40 0.43 -0.60 -2.06
CA LEU A 40 -1.02 -0.46 -1.87
C LEU A 40 -1.44 -0.87 -0.45
N LEU A 41 -0.89 -1.95 0.11
CA LEU A 41 -1.21 -2.35 1.48
C LEU A 41 -0.81 -1.28 2.50
N ALA A 42 0.39 -0.70 2.36
CA ALA A 42 0.84 0.38 3.23
C ALA A 42 -0.05 1.63 3.08
N ALA A 43 -0.37 2.03 1.85
CA ALA A 43 -1.22 3.19 1.60
C ALA A 43 -2.65 3.00 2.14
N THR A 44 -3.27 1.84 1.89
CA THR A 44 -4.62 1.53 2.37
C THR A 44 -4.68 1.44 3.90
N THR A 45 -3.71 0.80 4.54
CA THR A 45 -3.68 0.70 6.01
C THR A 45 -3.49 2.07 6.66
N CYS A 46 -2.56 2.89 6.15
CA CYS A 46 -2.36 4.26 6.60
C CYS A 46 -3.63 5.11 6.43
N PHE A 47 -4.26 5.05 5.24
CA PHE A 47 -5.49 5.79 4.95
C PHE A 47 -6.63 5.43 5.92
N ILE A 48 -6.88 4.13 6.16
CA ILE A 48 -7.95 3.68 7.05
C ILE A 48 -7.72 4.18 8.48
N ILE A 49 -6.50 4.02 9.01
CA ILE A 49 -6.18 4.45 10.38
C ILE A 49 -6.29 5.98 10.49
N ALA A 50 -5.76 6.73 9.52
CA ALA A 50 -5.80 8.18 9.53
C ALA A 50 -7.22 8.73 9.43
N PHE A 51 -8.04 8.17 8.53
CA PHE A 51 -9.44 8.59 8.36
C PHE A 51 -10.27 8.36 9.64
N ILE A 52 -9.97 7.31 10.40
CA ILE A 52 -10.68 7.01 11.64
C ILE A 52 -10.16 7.86 12.81
N ALA A 53 -8.84 7.96 12.99
CA ALA A 53 -8.25 8.35 14.27
C ALA A 53 -7.15 9.42 14.21
N ALA A 54 -6.80 9.98 13.04
CA ALA A 54 -5.75 11.00 12.98
C ALA A 54 -6.14 12.26 13.79
N PRO A 55 -5.18 12.87 14.52
CA PRO A 55 -5.40 14.17 15.14
C PRO A 55 -5.53 15.28 14.07
N PRO A 56 -6.01 16.48 14.46
CA PRO A 56 -6.09 17.64 13.57
C PRO A 56 -4.73 18.02 12.96
N VAL A 57 -4.73 18.48 11.70
CA VAL A 57 -3.52 18.79 10.92
C VAL A 57 -3.55 20.25 10.45
N ASP A 58 -2.45 20.97 10.63
CA ASP A 58 -2.28 22.37 10.18
C ASP A 58 -1.91 22.43 8.70
N ILE A 59 -2.93 22.35 7.83
CA ILE A 59 -2.77 22.28 6.37
C ILE A 59 -2.08 23.53 5.78
N ASP A 60 -2.44 24.72 6.25
CA ASP A 60 -1.94 25.98 5.68
C ASP A 60 -0.65 26.48 6.35
N GLY A 61 -0.20 25.81 7.42
CA GLY A 61 1.03 26.16 8.14
C GLY A 61 0.91 27.43 8.98
N ILE A 62 -0.32 27.87 9.27
CA ILE A 62 -0.64 29.08 10.02
C ILE A 62 -0.96 28.80 11.49
N ARG A 63 -0.73 27.57 11.95
CA ARG A 63 -1.08 27.08 13.29
C ARG A 63 -2.59 27.02 13.54
N GLU A 64 -3.36 26.67 12.51
CA GLU A 64 -4.80 26.42 12.59
C GLU A 64 -5.12 24.97 12.19
N PRO A 65 -5.10 24.02 13.13
CA PRO A 65 -5.30 22.61 12.81
C PRO A 65 -6.75 22.30 12.39
N VAL A 66 -6.90 21.55 11.31
CA VAL A 66 -8.18 21.08 10.77
C VAL A 66 -8.42 19.63 11.19
N ALA A 67 -9.57 19.37 11.84
CA ALA A 67 -9.98 18.02 12.18
C ALA A 67 -10.56 17.30 10.95
N GLY A 68 -9.92 16.21 10.52
CA GLY A 68 -10.38 15.41 9.37
C GLY A 68 -10.92 14.03 9.71
N SER A 69 -10.65 13.49 10.91
CA SER A 69 -10.97 12.11 11.25
C SER A 69 -12.32 11.94 11.94
N LEU A 70 -12.86 10.72 11.88
CA LEU A 70 -14.15 10.37 12.48
C LEU A 70 -14.16 10.55 14.01
N MET A 71 -13.10 10.14 14.70
CA MET A 71 -12.98 10.29 16.15
C MET A 71 -12.91 11.76 16.60
N TYR A 72 -12.58 12.68 15.70
CA TYR A 72 -12.54 14.12 15.95
C TYR A 72 -13.79 14.86 15.41
N GLY A 73 -14.93 14.16 15.32
CA GLY A 73 -16.24 14.78 15.08
C GLY A 73 -16.69 14.86 13.62
N ASN A 74 -15.99 14.18 12.71
CA ASN A 74 -16.41 14.08 11.31
C ASN A 74 -17.30 12.87 11.03
N ASN A 75 -18.11 12.99 9.97
CA ASN A 75 -18.86 11.87 9.39
C ASN A 75 -18.23 11.44 8.04
N ILE A 76 -18.86 10.50 7.32
CA ILE A 76 -18.32 9.99 6.05
C ILE A 76 -18.22 11.07 4.95
N ILE A 77 -19.05 12.11 5.00
CA ILE A 77 -19.04 13.21 4.02
C ILE A 77 -18.03 14.28 4.39
N SER A 78 -17.90 14.62 5.68
CA SER A 78 -16.99 15.67 6.14
C SER A 78 -15.57 15.18 6.44
N GLY A 79 -15.39 13.87 6.60
CA GLY A 79 -14.10 13.27 6.93
C GLY A 79 -13.12 13.31 5.77
N ALA A 80 -11.84 13.53 6.08
CA ALA A 80 -10.75 13.54 5.13
C ALA A 80 -9.42 13.19 5.80
N VAL A 81 -8.48 12.64 5.02
CA VAL A 81 -7.06 12.64 5.39
C VAL A 81 -6.48 13.97 4.91
N VAL A 82 -6.19 14.86 5.85
CA VAL A 82 -5.78 16.24 5.58
C VAL A 82 -4.38 16.26 4.96
N PRO A 83 -4.13 17.05 3.89
CA PRO A 83 -2.79 17.24 3.32
C PRO A 83 -1.75 17.72 4.33
N SER A 84 -0.47 17.54 3.98
CA SER A 84 0.65 18.04 4.79
C SER A 84 0.67 19.57 4.84
N SER A 85 1.25 20.09 5.92
CA SER A 85 1.37 21.53 6.14
C SER A 85 2.13 22.26 5.04
N ASN A 86 1.65 23.43 4.63
CA ASN A 86 2.36 24.32 3.72
C ASN A 86 3.73 24.77 4.27
N ALA A 87 3.94 24.72 5.60
CA ALA A 87 5.25 24.95 6.20
C ALA A 87 6.31 23.91 5.80
N ILE A 88 5.90 22.72 5.35
CA ILE A 88 6.78 21.68 4.79
C ILE A 88 7.12 21.99 3.32
N GLY A 89 6.23 22.67 2.59
CA GLY A 89 6.42 22.93 1.16
C GLY A 89 6.54 21.64 0.34
N LEU A 90 7.62 21.54 -0.44
CA LEU A 90 7.91 20.37 -1.30
C LEU A 90 9.03 19.49 -0.74
N HIS A 91 9.35 19.64 0.54
CA HIS A 91 10.32 18.78 1.20
C HIS A 91 9.75 17.37 1.41
N PHE A 92 10.60 16.35 1.24
CA PHE A 92 10.30 14.94 1.57
C PHE A 92 10.79 14.61 2.97
#